data_AF-A0A0B4LDM4-F1
#
_entry.id   AF-A0A0B4LDM4-F1
#
_cell.length_a   1.000
_cell.length_b   1.000
_cell.length_c   1.000
_cell.angle_alpha   90.00
_cell.angle_beta   90.00
_cell.angle_gamma   90.00
#
_symmetry.space_group_name_H-M   'P 1'
#
loop_
_entity.id
_entity.type
_entity.pdbx_description
1 polymer ?
#
loop_
_entity_poly.entity_id
_entity_poly.type
_entity_poly.pdbx_seq_one_letter_code
_entity_poly.pdbx_strand_id
1 'polypeptide(L)'
;IPLHALAMLKMAREGIVPDVQGSIGPMKQIAQMYGDGFPVAYVGDVVGTGSSRKSATNSVLWFFGDDIPFVPNKRAGGFCFGTKIAPIFYNTMEDAGALPIEFDVSNINMGDVIDLYPHAGKVCKHGTDEVITTFELKTPVLLDEVRAGGRIPLIIGRGLTDKARAELGLGPTDLFKLPEAPVDTGKGYTLAQKMVG
;
A
#
# COMPACT_ATOMS: atom_id res chain seq x y z
N ILE A 1 13.28 -9.67 9.66
CA ILE A 1 12.00 -8.92 9.69
C ILE A 1 11.27 -9.14 11.02
N PRO A 2 10.87 -10.37 11.42
CA PRO A 2 10.14 -10.60 12.67
C PRO A 2 10.74 -9.93 13.91
N LEU A 3 12.05 -10.07 14.12
CA LEU A 3 12.74 -9.46 15.25
C LEU A 3 12.69 -7.92 15.22
N HIS A 4 12.89 -7.32 14.05
CA HIS A 4 12.86 -5.86 13.89
C HIS A 4 11.44 -5.30 14.06
N ALA A 5 10.41 -6.07 13.68
CA ALA A 5 9.02 -5.68 13.83
C ALA A 5 8.64 -5.44 15.30
N LEU A 6 9.25 -6.15 16.26
CA LEU A 6 9.04 -5.90 17.69
C LEU A 6 9.35 -4.45 18.11
N ALA A 7 10.23 -3.75 17.40
CA ALA A 7 10.59 -2.36 17.70
C ALA A 7 9.63 -1.31 17.09
N MET A 8 8.65 -1.74 16.29
CA MET A 8 7.67 -0.85 15.66
C MET A 8 6.84 -0.14 16.72
N LEU A 9 6.74 1.20 16.65
CA LEU A 9 5.96 2.02 17.59
C LEU A 9 6.31 1.80 19.08
N LYS A 10 7.56 1.42 19.38
CA LYS A 10 8.05 1.23 20.76
C LYS A 10 8.11 2.50 21.63
N MET A 11 7.95 3.67 21.01
CA MET A 11 7.86 4.94 21.72
C MET A 11 6.38 5.33 21.83
N ALA A 12 5.88 5.43 23.05
CA ALA A 12 4.50 5.83 23.33
C ALA A 12 4.11 7.13 22.61
N ARG A 13 2.86 7.16 22.16
CA ARG A 13 2.17 8.30 21.54
C ARG A 13 0.68 8.17 21.84
N GLU A 14 -0.09 9.19 21.53
CA GLU A 14 -1.54 9.13 21.69
C GLU A 14 -2.14 7.89 21.00
N GLY A 15 -3.03 7.18 21.71
CA GLY A 15 -3.65 5.94 21.25
C GLY A 15 -2.77 4.68 21.21
N ILE A 16 -1.43 4.81 21.30
CA ILE A 16 -0.50 3.68 21.17
C ILE A 16 0.33 3.50 22.44
N VAL A 17 0.16 2.34 23.07
CA VAL A 17 0.84 1.97 24.31
C VAL A 17 1.77 0.78 24.04
N PRO A 18 3.10 0.99 24.03
CA PRO A 18 4.04 -0.10 23.81
C PRO A 18 4.05 -1.09 24.99
N ASP A 19 4.25 -2.38 24.70
CA ASP A 19 4.35 -3.42 25.72
C ASP A 19 5.56 -3.17 26.66
N VAL A 20 6.67 -2.66 26.11
CA VAL A 20 7.84 -2.21 26.86
C VAL A 20 8.35 -0.90 26.25
N GLN A 21 8.11 0.22 26.94
CA GLN A 21 8.52 1.56 26.50
C GLN A 21 9.99 1.59 26.05
N GLY A 22 10.23 2.09 24.83
CA GLY A 22 11.55 2.23 24.22
C GLY A 22 12.16 0.94 23.65
N SER A 23 11.52 -0.22 23.85
CA SER A 23 12.05 -1.52 23.45
C SER A 23 11.09 -2.32 22.56
N ILE A 24 9.89 -2.61 23.04
CA ILE A 24 8.88 -3.46 22.38
C ILE A 24 7.62 -2.65 22.13
N GLY A 25 7.13 -2.68 20.89
CA GLY A 25 5.91 -2.04 20.42
C GLY A 25 4.62 -2.58 21.04
N PRO A 26 3.46 -2.12 20.56
CA PRO A 26 2.14 -2.42 21.11
C PRO A 26 1.63 -3.81 20.68
N MET A 27 2.37 -4.88 21.00
CA MET A 27 2.05 -6.23 20.53
C MET A 27 0.68 -6.71 21.01
N LYS A 28 0.30 -6.34 22.23
CA LYS A 28 -1.03 -6.66 22.80
C LYS A 28 -2.16 -5.94 22.06
N GLN A 29 -1.99 -4.65 21.76
CA GLN A 29 -3.02 -3.89 21.02
C GLN A 29 -3.16 -4.43 19.59
N ILE A 30 -2.04 -4.74 18.92
CA ILE A 30 -2.06 -5.35 17.59
C ILE A 30 -2.82 -6.68 17.61
N ALA A 31 -2.56 -7.54 18.60
CA ALA A 31 -3.25 -8.82 18.74
C ALA A 31 -4.76 -8.66 18.99
N GLN A 32 -5.18 -7.63 19.72
CA GLN A 32 -6.60 -7.33 19.96
C GLN A 32 -7.34 -6.94 18.67
N MET A 33 -6.70 -6.20 17.77
CA MET A 33 -7.32 -5.79 16.49
C MET A 33 -7.63 -6.98 15.57
N TYR A 34 -6.92 -8.09 15.72
CA TYR A 34 -7.19 -9.32 14.98
C TYR A 34 -8.41 -10.10 15.48
N GLY A 35 -8.95 -9.75 16.66
CA GLY A 35 -10.08 -10.44 17.28
C GLY A 35 -11.38 -10.37 16.48
N ASP A 36 -11.51 -9.40 15.58
CA ASP A 36 -12.75 -9.11 14.86
C ASP A 36 -12.88 -9.86 13.52
N GLY A 37 -11.88 -10.68 13.15
CA GLY A 37 -11.93 -11.53 11.96
C GLY A 37 -11.70 -10.82 10.61
N PHE A 38 -11.33 -9.54 10.64
CA PHE A 38 -11.03 -8.74 9.46
C PHE A 38 -9.51 -8.46 9.31
N PRO A 39 -9.03 -8.22 8.08
CA PRO A 39 -7.70 -7.64 7.88
C PRO A 39 -7.57 -6.27 8.53
N VAL A 40 -6.42 -5.97 9.10
CA VAL A 40 -6.15 -4.68 9.74
C VAL A 40 -5.47 -3.74 8.75
N ALA A 41 -5.95 -2.50 8.65
CA ALA A 41 -5.32 -1.44 7.86
C ALA A 41 -4.45 -0.54 8.74
N TYR A 42 -3.28 -0.14 8.25
CA TYR A 42 -2.47 0.88 8.90
C TYR A 42 -2.96 2.28 8.48
N VAL A 43 -3.47 3.06 9.43
CA VAL A 43 -4.10 4.36 9.16
C VAL A 43 -3.39 5.48 9.94
N GLY A 44 -3.23 6.65 9.32
CA GLY A 44 -2.78 7.86 10.03
C GLY A 44 -2.84 9.12 9.16
N ASP A 45 -2.84 10.30 9.78
CA ASP A 45 -2.97 11.57 9.05
C ASP A 45 -1.84 11.80 8.05
N VAL A 46 -0.60 11.60 8.51
CA VAL A 46 0.61 11.73 7.69
C VAL A 46 1.49 10.50 7.91
N VAL A 47 1.65 9.68 6.88
CA VAL A 47 2.32 8.38 6.96
C VAL A 47 3.63 8.37 6.18
N GLY A 48 4.66 7.76 6.78
CA GLY A 48 5.89 7.40 6.08
C GLY A 48 6.88 8.54 5.86
N THR A 49 6.75 9.66 6.56
CA THR A 49 7.73 10.76 6.50
C THR A 49 9.08 10.36 7.09
N GLY A 50 10.14 10.99 6.59
CA GLY A 50 11.50 10.75 7.07
C GLY A 50 12.30 9.79 6.19
N SER A 51 13.00 8.86 6.82
CA SER A 51 14.04 8.07 6.16
C SER A 51 13.49 7.05 5.16
N SER A 52 14.19 6.86 4.04
CA SER A 52 13.94 5.79 3.05
C SER A 52 14.41 4.41 3.55
N ARG A 53 13.90 3.97 4.71
CA ARG A 53 14.25 2.68 5.29
C ARG A 53 13.09 1.71 5.07
N LYS A 54 13.27 0.78 4.13
CA LYS A 54 12.31 -0.30 3.83
C LYS A 54 11.89 -1.12 5.06
N SER A 55 12.71 -1.11 6.12
CA SER A 55 12.37 -1.76 7.38
C SER A 55 11.10 -1.24 8.03
N ALA A 56 10.69 0.03 7.80
CA ALA A 56 9.41 0.56 8.27
C ALA A 56 8.23 -0.21 7.63
N THR A 57 8.19 -0.26 6.30
CA THR A 57 7.20 -1.05 5.54
C THR A 57 7.23 -2.52 5.95
N ASN A 58 8.42 -3.12 6.05
CA ASN A 58 8.53 -4.52 6.44
C ASN A 58 7.92 -4.80 7.83
N SER A 59 8.06 -3.89 8.80
CA SER A 59 7.45 -4.05 10.12
C SER A 59 5.93 -3.91 10.08
N VAL A 60 5.40 -2.95 9.33
CA VAL A 60 3.95 -2.78 9.13
C VAL A 60 3.37 -4.05 8.48
N LEU A 61 3.95 -4.51 7.37
CA LEU A 61 3.45 -5.69 6.65
C LEU A 61 3.72 -7.00 7.39
N TRP A 62 4.72 -7.04 8.27
CA TRP A 62 4.89 -8.21 9.15
C TRP A 62 3.67 -8.41 10.04
N PHE A 63 3.12 -7.32 10.58
CA PHE A 63 1.93 -7.42 11.39
C PHE A 63 0.66 -7.50 10.56
N PHE A 64 0.52 -6.72 9.48
CA PHE A 64 -0.76 -6.46 8.79
C PHE A 64 -0.83 -6.93 7.33
N GLY A 65 0.19 -7.64 6.86
CA GLY A 65 0.21 -8.26 5.53
C GLY A 65 0.02 -9.77 5.60
N ASP A 66 0.11 -10.39 4.42
CA ASP A 66 -0.11 -11.80 4.18
C ASP A 66 1.22 -12.56 4.05
N ASP A 67 1.19 -13.83 4.43
CA ASP A 67 2.31 -14.74 4.21
C ASP A 67 2.51 -15.00 2.72
N ILE A 68 3.76 -14.99 2.28
CA ILE A 68 4.13 -15.30 0.90
C ILE A 68 4.46 -16.80 0.83
N PRO A 69 3.77 -17.59 -0.01
CA PRO A 69 4.03 -19.03 -0.12
C PRO A 69 5.51 -19.32 -0.35
N PHE A 70 6.06 -20.20 0.48
CA PHE A 70 7.45 -20.67 0.40
C PHE A 70 8.54 -19.60 0.64
N VAL A 71 8.17 -18.39 1.11
CA VAL A 71 9.13 -17.33 1.45
C VAL A 71 9.07 -17.03 2.95
N PRO A 72 9.96 -17.62 3.77
CA PRO A 72 9.89 -17.46 5.22
C PRO A 72 10.25 -16.05 5.67
N ASN A 73 9.71 -15.64 6.82
CA ASN A 73 10.05 -14.41 7.53
C ASN A 73 9.87 -13.12 6.70
N LYS A 74 8.94 -13.14 5.74
CA LYS A 74 8.57 -11.99 4.92
C LYS A 74 7.08 -12.06 4.59
N ARG A 75 6.45 -10.89 4.62
CA ARG A 75 5.04 -10.70 4.26
C ARG A 75 4.90 -9.62 3.20
N ALA A 76 3.78 -9.65 2.47
CA ALA A 76 3.41 -8.73 1.40
C ALA A 76 1.92 -8.36 1.54
N GLY A 77 1.37 -7.58 0.62
CA GLY A 77 -0.05 -7.24 0.68
C GLY A 77 -0.35 -6.21 1.77
N GLY A 78 -1.55 -6.27 2.33
CA GLY A 78 -2.01 -5.35 3.38
C GLY A 78 -2.46 -3.98 2.87
N PHE A 79 -3.04 -3.19 3.78
CA PHE A 79 -3.68 -1.91 3.49
C PHE A 79 -3.02 -0.77 4.27
N CYS A 80 -2.84 0.37 3.61
CA CYS A 80 -2.27 1.56 4.23
C CYS A 80 -3.00 2.82 3.76
N PHE A 81 -3.60 3.53 4.70
CA PHE A 81 -4.39 4.72 4.41
C PHE A 81 -3.83 5.93 5.14
N GLY A 82 -3.97 7.10 4.53
CA GLY A 82 -3.70 8.35 5.22
C GLY A 82 -4.12 9.56 4.42
N THR A 83 -4.36 10.67 5.10
CA THR A 83 -4.62 11.94 4.42
C THR A 83 -3.44 12.34 3.55
N LYS A 84 -2.21 12.04 4.01
CA LYS A 84 -0.99 12.17 3.22
C LYS A 84 -0.05 10.99 3.44
N ILE A 85 0.50 10.45 2.36
CA ILE A 85 1.52 9.41 2.37
C ILE A 85 2.77 9.95 1.66
N ALA A 86 3.91 9.88 2.34
CA ALA A 86 5.17 10.34 1.75
C ALA A 86 5.51 9.52 0.48
N PRO A 87 5.94 10.15 -0.64
CA PRO A 87 6.08 9.48 -1.93
C PRO A 87 6.99 8.23 -1.92
N ILE A 88 8.10 8.28 -1.16
CA ILE A 88 9.03 7.15 -1.03
C ILE A 88 8.36 5.97 -0.33
N PHE A 89 7.62 6.25 0.74
CA PHE A 89 6.90 5.22 1.49
C PHE A 89 5.76 4.63 0.65
N TYR A 90 5.02 5.47 -0.07
CA TYR A 90 3.99 5.04 -1.03
C TYR A 90 4.56 4.03 -2.03
N ASN A 91 5.67 4.39 -2.69
CA ASN A 91 6.33 3.52 -3.66
C ASN A 91 6.87 2.22 -3.00
N THR A 92 7.29 2.27 -1.75
CA THR A 92 7.75 1.08 -1.03
C THR A 92 6.60 0.12 -0.69
N MET A 93 5.41 0.66 -0.41
CA MET A 93 4.19 -0.10 -0.15
C MET A 93 3.67 -0.79 -1.42
N GLU A 94 3.55 -0.05 -2.54
CA GLU A 94 3.12 -0.62 -3.83
C GLU A 94 4.10 -1.70 -4.35
N ASP A 95 5.42 -1.48 -4.17
CA ASP A 95 6.44 -2.48 -4.53
C ASP A 95 6.34 -3.76 -3.69
N ALA A 96 5.78 -3.67 -2.49
CA ALA A 96 5.58 -4.79 -1.58
C ALA A 96 4.20 -5.46 -1.72
N GLY A 97 3.39 -5.04 -2.70
CA GLY A 97 2.05 -5.60 -2.95
C GLY A 97 0.94 -5.04 -2.06
N ALA A 98 1.25 -4.06 -1.22
CA ALA A 98 0.25 -3.38 -0.41
C ALA A 98 -0.60 -2.43 -1.27
N LEU A 99 -1.77 -2.05 -0.74
CA LEU A 99 -2.64 -1.04 -1.34
C LEU A 99 -2.56 0.28 -0.54
N PRO A 100 -1.64 1.20 -0.89
CA PRO A 100 -1.60 2.54 -0.31
C PRO A 100 -2.62 3.48 -0.97
N ILE A 101 -3.49 4.12 -0.18
CA ILE A 101 -4.49 5.08 -0.68
C ILE A 101 -4.43 6.37 0.14
N GLU A 102 -4.39 7.51 -0.55
CA GLU A 102 -4.55 8.82 0.08
C GLU A 102 -6.02 9.25 0.08
N PHE A 103 -6.61 9.46 1.26
CA PHE A 103 -7.96 10.02 1.44
C PHE A 103 -8.12 10.59 2.86
N ASP A 104 -9.16 11.39 3.09
CA ASP A 104 -9.42 11.96 4.42
C ASP A 104 -9.77 10.86 5.43
N VAL A 105 -8.90 10.70 6.45
CA VAL A 105 -9.05 9.71 7.53
C VAL A 105 -9.59 10.31 8.83
N SER A 106 -10.00 11.58 8.85
CA SER A 106 -10.44 12.28 10.06
C SER A 106 -11.63 11.61 10.78
N ASN A 107 -12.46 10.88 10.03
CA ASN A 107 -13.63 10.16 10.54
C ASN A 107 -13.37 8.66 10.74
N ILE A 108 -12.11 8.21 10.78
CA ILE A 108 -11.73 6.81 11.02
C ILE A 108 -10.97 6.71 12.34
N ASN A 109 -11.57 6.02 13.31
CA ASN A 109 -11.01 5.85 14.65
C ASN A 109 -10.41 4.45 14.84
N MET A 110 -9.59 4.34 15.88
CA MET A 110 -9.02 3.05 16.26
C MET A 110 -10.12 2.04 16.60
N GLY A 111 -10.11 0.88 15.92
CA GLY A 111 -11.09 -0.18 16.10
C GLY A 111 -12.34 -0.06 15.22
N ASP A 112 -12.46 0.99 14.40
CA ASP A 112 -13.54 1.07 13.42
C ASP A 112 -13.38 -0.02 12.35
N VAL A 113 -14.48 -0.68 12.02
CA VAL A 113 -14.57 -1.59 10.87
C VAL A 113 -15.16 -0.82 9.69
N ILE A 114 -14.49 -0.88 8.55
CA ILE A 114 -14.83 -0.14 7.33
C ILE A 114 -14.89 -1.07 6.12
N ASP A 115 -15.72 -0.71 5.14
CA ASP A 115 -15.79 -1.38 3.85
C ASP A 115 -15.09 -0.53 2.78
N LEU A 116 -14.00 -1.05 2.23
CA LEU A 116 -13.27 -0.41 1.14
C LEU A 116 -13.80 -0.90 -0.21
N TYR A 117 -14.14 0.02 -1.11
CA TYR A 117 -14.55 -0.28 -2.49
C TYR A 117 -13.54 0.31 -3.49
N PRO A 118 -12.42 -0.38 -3.80
CA PRO A 118 -11.34 0.18 -4.64
C PRO A 118 -11.79 0.61 -6.04
N HIS A 119 -12.71 -0.14 -6.63
CA HIS A 119 -13.23 0.14 -7.97
C HIS A 119 -14.25 1.28 -8.00
N ALA A 120 -14.93 1.54 -6.88
CA ALA A 120 -15.93 2.60 -6.76
C ALA A 120 -15.36 3.88 -6.12
N GLY A 121 -14.10 3.86 -5.65
CA GLY A 121 -13.44 5.02 -5.07
C GLY A 121 -14.09 5.50 -3.77
N LYS A 122 -14.61 4.60 -2.94
CA LYS A 122 -15.30 4.96 -1.68
C LYS A 122 -14.98 4.04 -0.52
N VAL A 123 -15.09 4.60 0.68
CA VAL A 123 -15.04 3.87 1.96
C VAL A 123 -16.38 4.09 2.65
N CYS A 124 -17.00 2.99 3.09
CA CYS A 124 -18.26 3.02 3.84
C CYS A 124 -18.05 2.51 5.27
N LYS A 125 -18.98 2.87 6.16
CA LYS A 125 -19.07 2.24 7.47
C LYS A 125 -19.51 0.80 7.30
N HIS A 126 -18.85 -0.13 8.01
CA HIS A 126 -19.11 -1.54 7.81
C HIS A 126 -20.58 -1.91 8.07
N GLY A 127 -21.17 -2.66 7.14
CA GLY A 127 -22.56 -3.10 7.23
C GLY A 127 -23.61 -2.03 6.90
N THR A 128 -23.21 -0.86 6.39
CA THR A 128 -24.12 0.19 5.94
C THR A 128 -23.69 0.77 4.57
N ASP A 129 -24.59 1.52 3.94
CA ASP A 129 -24.29 2.28 2.72
C ASP A 129 -23.75 3.70 3.02
N GLU A 130 -23.50 4.03 4.29
CA GLU A 130 -23.02 5.34 4.72
C GLU A 130 -21.57 5.54 4.26
N VAL A 131 -21.37 6.49 3.35
CA VAL A 131 -20.04 6.84 2.85
C VAL A 131 -19.30 7.70 3.87
N ILE A 132 -18.16 7.19 4.36
CA ILE A 132 -17.26 7.93 5.26
C ILE A 132 -16.41 8.91 4.46
N THR A 133 -15.87 8.44 3.33
CA THR A 133 -14.98 9.23 2.46
C THR A 133 -14.91 8.66 1.05
N THR A 134 -14.43 9.45 0.11
CA THR A 134 -14.22 9.08 -1.29
C THR A 134 -12.78 9.35 -1.69
N PHE A 135 -12.30 8.65 -2.70
CA PHE A 135 -10.90 8.72 -3.12
C PHE A 135 -10.73 8.37 -4.60
N GLU A 136 -9.60 8.83 -5.14
CA GLU A 136 -9.12 8.40 -6.45
C GLU A 136 -7.81 7.64 -6.28
N LEU A 137 -7.65 6.56 -7.03
CA LEU A 137 -6.37 5.87 -7.08
C LEU A 137 -5.39 6.73 -7.88
N LYS A 138 -4.16 6.86 -7.37
CA LYS A 138 -3.08 7.59 -8.04
C LYS A 138 -2.83 7.12 -9.47
N THR A 139 -3.08 5.85 -9.74
CA THR A 139 -3.04 5.25 -11.07
C THR A 139 -3.99 4.05 -11.10
N PRO A 140 -4.71 3.82 -12.21
CA PRO A 140 -5.55 2.63 -12.35
C PRO A 140 -4.73 1.34 -12.37
N VAL A 141 -3.41 1.42 -12.66
CA VAL A 141 -2.46 0.30 -12.68
C VAL A 141 -2.23 -0.29 -11.28
N LEU A 142 -2.45 0.48 -10.21
CA LEU A 142 -2.22 0.04 -8.83
C LEU A 142 -2.98 -1.25 -8.47
N LEU A 143 -4.17 -1.47 -9.04
CA LEU A 143 -4.94 -2.69 -8.80
C LEU A 143 -4.32 -3.93 -9.46
N ASP A 144 -3.64 -3.76 -10.60
CA ASP A 144 -2.88 -4.84 -11.23
C ASP A 144 -1.60 -5.13 -10.42
N GLU A 145 -1.00 -4.09 -9.82
CA GLU A 145 0.18 -4.23 -8.97
C GLU A 145 -0.13 -5.06 -7.73
N VAL A 146 -1.23 -4.74 -7.02
CA VAL A 146 -1.69 -5.51 -5.87
C VAL A 146 -1.98 -6.96 -6.26
N ARG A 147 -2.68 -7.18 -7.39
CA ARG A 147 -2.98 -8.53 -7.90
C ARG A 147 -1.73 -9.34 -8.21
N ALA A 148 -0.68 -8.70 -8.71
CA ALA A 148 0.59 -9.35 -9.01
C ALA A 148 1.47 -9.59 -7.76
N GLY A 149 1.03 -9.17 -6.57
CA GLY A 149 1.82 -9.21 -5.34
C GLY A 149 2.90 -8.11 -5.27
N GLY A 150 2.73 -7.04 -6.04
CA GLY A 150 3.57 -5.85 -6.07
C GLY A 150 3.85 -5.32 -7.47
N ARG A 151 4.22 -4.05 -7.53
CA ARG A 151 4.61 -3.38 -8.78
C ARG A 151 5.79 -4.04 -9.49
N ILE A 152 6.83 -4.45 -8.75
CA ILE A 152 8.01 -5.12 -9.32
C ILE A 152 7.63 -6.45 -9.98
N PRO A 153 6.93 -7.40 -9.31
CA PRO A 153 6.40 -8.60 -9.95
C PRO A 153 5.55 -8.31 -11.20
N LEU A 154 4.68 -7.29 -11.16
CA LEU A 154 3.86 -6.91 -12.32
C LEU A 154 4.71 -6.52 -13.52
N ILE A 155 5.70 -5.65 -13.34
CA ILE A 155 6.58 -5.20 -14.43
C ILE A 155 7.32 -6.37 -15.07
N ILE A 156 7.86 -7.28 -14.26
CA ILE A 156 8.57 -8.47 -14.74
C ILE A 156 7.62 -9.40 -15.50
N GLY A 157 6.46 -9.72 -14.94
CA GLY A 157 5.48 -10.63 -15.54
C GLY A 157 4.87 -10.08 -16.83
N ARG A 158 4.58 -8.77 -16.87
CA ARG A 158 4.12 -8.07 -18.07
C ARG A 158 5.17 -8.10 -19.17
N GLY A 159 6.41 -7.73 -18.85
CA GLY A 159 7.51 -7.75 -19.83
C GLY A 159 7.82 -9.15 -20.37
N LEU A 160 7.68 -10.20 -19.54
CA LEU A 160 7.78 -11.59 -19.99
C LEU A 160 6.65 -11.94 -20.96
N THR A 161 5.42 -11.53 -20.65
CA THR A 161 4.25 -11.76 -21.50
C THR A 161 4.43 -11.10 -22.87
N ASP A 162 4.88 -9.84 -22.90
CA ASP A 162 5.10 -9.11 -24.15
C ASP A 162 6.16 -9.78 -25.03
N LYS A 163 7.28 -10.23 -24.44
CA LYS A 163 8.32 -10.96 -25.16
C LYS A 163 7.82 -12.28 -25.74
N ALA A 164 7.06 -13.05 -24.96
CA ALA A 164 6.48 -14.32 -25.43
C ALA A 164 5.50 -14.09 -26.59
N ARG A 165 4.66 -13.06 -26.50
CA ARG A 165 3.71 -12.70 -27.57
C ARG A 165 4.43 -12.29 -28.85
N ALA A 166 5.47 -11.48 -28.75
CA ALA A 166 6.27 -11.07 -29.90
C ALA A 166 6.90 -12.29 -30.63
N GLU A 167 7.46 -13.24 -29.88
CA GLU A 167 8.03 -14.47 -30.43
C GLU A 167 6.96 -15.36 -31.12
N LEU A 168 5.74 -15.34 -30.59
CA LEU A 168 4.59 -16.05 -31.18
C LEU A 168 3.93 -15.29 -32.34
N GLY A 169 4.46 -14.14 -32.76
CA GLY A 169 3.87 -13.30 -33.80
C GLY A 169 2.52 -12.67 -33.42
N LEU A 170 2.23 -12.58 -32.11
CA LEU A 170 1.03 -11.95 -31.57
C LEU A 170 1.26 -10.46 -31.31
N GLY A 171 0.24 -9.65 -31.53
CA GLY A 171 0.26 -8.22 -31.18
C GLY A 171 0.25 -7.95 -29.66
N PRO A 172 0.31 -6.69 -29.22
CA PRO A 172 0.20 -6.31 -27.81
C PRO A 172 -1.08 -6.87 -27.14
N THR A 173 -1.06 -7.02 -25.82
CA THR A 173 -2.20 -7.50 -25.03
C THR A 173 -2.95 -6.34 -24.37
N ASP A 174 -4.26 -6.45 -24.24
CA ASP A 174 -5.14 -5.53 -23.50
C ASP A 174 -5.47 -6.01 -22.08
N LEU A 175 -4.91 -7.16 -21.68
CA LEU A 175 -5.09 -7.77 -20.36
C LEU A 175 -4.67 -6.87 -19.18
N PHE A 176 -3.65 -6.05 -19.37
CA PHE A 176 -3.08 -5.21 -18.31
C PHE A 176 -3.46 -3.76 -18.49
N LYS A 177 -3.77 -3.08 -17.39
CA LYS A 177 -3.92 -1.63 -17.38
C LYS A 177 -2.58 -0.96 -17.66
N LEU A 178 -2.63 0.09 -18.47
CA LEU A 178 -1.47 0.90 -18.84
C LEU A 178 -1.51 2.24 -18.10
N PRO A 179 -0.33 2.84 -17.81
CA PRO A 179 -0.27 4.22 -17.35
C PRO A 179 -0.89 5.15 -18.39
N GLU A 180 -1.60 6.17 -17.93
CA GLU A 180 -2.11 7.21 -18.80
C GLU A 180 -0.97 8.09 -19.33
N ALA A 181 -0.98 8.34 -20.64
CA ALA A 181 -0.03 9.25 -21.24
C ALA A 181 -0.37 10.70 -20.81
N PRO A 182 0.63 11.52 -20.46
CA PRO A 182 0.40 12.93 -20.20
C PRO A 182 -0.22 13.61 -21.43
N VAL A 183 -1.18 14.50 -21.20
CA VAL A 183 -1.78 15.31 -22.28
C VAL A 183 -0.70 16.21 -22.89
N ASP A 184 -0.61 16.21 -24.23
CA ASP A 184 0.26 17.16 -24.93
C ASP A 184 -0.29 18.58 -24.74
N THR A 185 0.51 19.42 -24.09
CA THR A 185 0.15 20.82 -23.82
C THR A 185 0.68 21.78 -24.89
N GLY A 186 1.42 21.29 -25.88
CA GLY A 186 2.14 22.10 -26.86
C GLY A 186 3.33 22.89 -26.28
N LYS A 187 3.64 22.69 -24.99
CA LYS A 187 4.73 23.38 -24.28
C LYS A 187 5.99 22.52 -24.28
N GLY A 188 7.15 23.18 -24.18
CA GLY A 188 8.43 22.49 -24.00
C GLY A 188 8.56 21.80 -22.64
N TYR A 189 9.49 20.85 -22.54
CA TYR A 189 9.78 20.10 -21.31
C TYR A 189 10.69 20.87 -20.34
N THR A 190 10.44 20.72 -19.04
CA THR A 190 11.35 21.14 -17.96
C THR A 190 12.65 20.33 -17.98
N LEU A 191 13.69 20.80 -17.28
CA LEU A 191 14.97 20.08 -17.20
C LEU A 191 14.81 18.65 -16.66
N ALA A 192 14.02 18.47 -15.60
CA ALA A 192 13.77 17.15 -15.02
C ALA A 192 13.06 16.21 -16.01
N GLN A 193 12.05 16.72 -16.74
CA GLN A 193 11.36 15.94 -17.78
C GLN A 193 12.31 15.53 -18.92
N LYS A 194 13.24 16.41 -19.31
CA LYS A 194 14.26 16.11 -20.33
C LYS A 194 15.32 15.11 -19.88
N MET A 195 15.55 14.98 -18.57
CA MET A 195 16.49 13.98 -18.03
C MET A 195 15.86 12.60 -17.91
N VAL A 196 14.54 12.53 -17.77
CA VAL A 196 13.79 11.27 -17.61
C VAL A 196 13.35 10.67 -18.95
N GLY A 197 12.92 11.52 -19.90
CA GLY A 197 12.47 11.12 -21.24
C GLY A 197 13.63 10.87 -22.20
#